data_AF-A0A2D4JZN4-F1
#
_entry.id   AF-A0A2D4JZN4-F1
#
_cell.length_a   1.000
_cell.length_b   1.000
_cell.length_c   1.000
_cell.angle_alpha   90.00
_cell.angle_beta   90.00
_cell.angle_gamma   90.00
#
_symmetry.space_group_name_H-M   'P 1'
#
loop_
_entity.id
_entity.type
_entity.pdbx_description
1 polymer ?
#
loop_
_entity_poly.entity_id
_entity_poly.type
_entity_poly.pdbx_seq_one_letter_code
_entity_poly.pdbx_strand_id
1 'polypeptide(L)'
;VHGHDIILMKWCADILNKRQILNIYYFSPQGDNILAVLKYLAKSDISTKSQEYRHGNVVFFDVLGMFILAYPARVGAIMNCIIASAAMLYLGKKVLQPRKRAINYLKEFAIALGFILLGFFVTLTGILLVAVFISLIGQSLCWYTHYYVSYFLYGSAALATLIFVHTLAKNFYYKHANEQFLGELFFDVPLALWSVSGVLLTCRGISSAFLCAMWVAFALLTKLMTYKELKEKGATMKFVTVYLLGMFIPYLYLIYLIRLVFEMLIPIMGRSGSEVPPDVVMGIFIVVVCIVLSSYLLSFIYLSRSTKMTLISLTTIFIVTFILVCSGIFFPFSSDLAVPRPKRMLLQHLNRRFHSLDGHLEKSDSGIWINGMDYSGISLITPHLPELNDSIAATCEEGSPLCGFPWILPVNSFFGKTWYLPAPAITPRNPVRFQLLSKEQTQWDSTKLTFEVIGSSHMALYLRLHQGSTLSTWSLGNGTPVVNSLNGDYFVYYTHGLHARPWHFWIELKASDKSTKGMVTLALVNHYFFGEDQMSSQLHALLERFPSWICPLSWTSTYDQFIF
;
A
#
# COMPACT_ATOMS: atom_id res chain seq x y z
N VAL A 1 -3.04 11.41 -22.64
CA VAL A 1 -2.87 12.86 -22.42
C VAL A 1 -4.11 13.34 -21.66
N HIS A 2 -4.15 13.70 -20.37
CA HIS A 2 -3.15 14.03 -19.37
C HIS A 2 -3.20 13.04 -18.19
N GLY A 3 -2.05 12.45 -17.87
CA GLY A 3 -1.74 12.01 -16.53
C GLY A 3 -0.60 12.89 -16.05
N HIS A 4 -0.74 13.48 -14.88
CA HIS A 4 0.30 13.75 -13.90
C HIS A 4 -0.38 14.44 -12.71
N ASP A 5 0.08 14.09 -11.51
CA ASP A 5 -0.24 14.68 -10.21
C ASP A 5 -1.59 14.34 -9.59
N ILE A 6 -1.62 13.15 -8.96
CA ILE A 6 -2.05 12.88 -7.57
C ILE A 6 -1.52 11.46 -7.28
N ILE A 7 -0.21 11.35 -7.05
CA ILE A 7 0.48 10.06 -6.94
C ILE A 7 0.09 9.36 -5.63
N LEU A 8 -0.06 10.07 -4.50
CA LEU A 8 -0.31 9.41 -3.22
C LEU A 8 -1.74 8.85 -3.06
N MET A 9 -2.75 9.59 -3.53
CA MET A 9 -4.15 9.12 -3.47
C MET A 9 -4.45 8.11 -4.57
N LYS A 10 -3.80 8.19 -5.74
CA LYS A 10 -3.92 7.15 -6.77
C LYS A 10 -3.14 5.89 -6.39
N TRP A 11 -2.02 6.00 -5.68
CA TRP A 11 -1.29 4.86 -5.14
C TRP A 11 -2.04 4.20 -3.96
N CYS A 12 -2.59 4.99 -3.03
CA CYS A 12 -3.52 4.47 -2.01
C CYS A 12 -4.80 3.90 -2.64
N ALA A 13 -5.35 4.53 -3.68
CA ALA A 13 -6.53 4.02 -4.40
C ALA A 13 -6.23 2.77 -5.22
N ASP A 14 -5.04 2.64 -5.82
CA ASP A 14 -4.60 1.43 -6.55
C ASP A 14 -4.26 0.29 -5.57
N ILE A 15 -3.73 0.60 -4.39
CA ILE A 15 -3.62 -0.37 -3.26
C ILE A 15 -5.01 -0.77 -2.76
N LEU A 16 -5.95 0.16 -2.68
CA LEU A 16 -7.34 -0.10 -2.31
C LEU A 16 -8.11 -0.84 -3.43
N ASN A 17 -7.78 -0.67 -4.71
CA ASN A 17 -8.38 -1.39 -5.84
C ASN A 17 -7.79 -2.80 -5.95
N LYS A 18 -6.52 -3.00 -5.54
CA LYS A 18 -5.90 -4.31 -5.29
C LYS A 18 -6.34 -4.95 -3.96
N ARG A 19 -7.43 -4.49 -3.33
CA ARG A 19 -8.02 -5.10 -2.12
C ARG A 19 -8.37 -6.57 -2.27
N GLN A 20 -8.68 -7.05 -3.47
CA GLN A 20 -8.99 -8.47 -3.67
C GLN A 20 -7.79 -9.40 -3.48
N ILE A 21 -6.57 -8.91 -3.72
CA ILE A 21 -5.34 -9.72 -3.64
C ILE A 21 -4.77 -9.71 -2.22
N LEU A 22 -4.89 -8.58 -1.51
CA LEU A 22 -4.40 -8.47 -0.12
C LEU A 22 -5.30 -9.17 0.90
N ASN A 23 -6.61 -9.28 0.67
CA ASN A 23 -7.56 -9.74 1.69
C ASN A 23 -7.41 -11.20 2.14
N ILE A 24 -6.76 -12.08 1.37
CA ILE A 24 -6.69 -13.52 1.71
C ILE A 24 -5.69 -13.80 2.84
N TYR A 25 -4.67 -12.98 3.04
CA TYR A 25 -3.62 -13.21 4.04
C TYR A 25 -3.92 -12.61 5.44
N TYR A 26 -5.11 -12.07 5.69
CA TYR A 26 -5.45 -11.32 6.92
C TYR A 26 -6.14 -12.11 8.03
N PHE A 27 -6.60 -13.33 7.75
CA PHE A 27 -7.57 -13.99 8.62
C PHE A 27 -6.94 -14.91 9.66
N SER A 28 -6.69 -14.39 10.85
CA SER A 28 -6.91 -15.20 12.05
C SER A 28 -7.70 -14.44 13.12
N PRO A 29 -7.40 -13.17 13.47
CA PRO A 29 -8.24 -12.43 14.43
C PRO A 29 -9.43 -11.67 13.80
N GLN A 30 -9.41 -11.45 12.48
CA GLN A 30 -10.46 -10.67 11.76
C GLN A 30 -11.58 -11.54 11.18
N GLY A 31 -11.41 -12.88 11.19
CA GLY A 31 -12.36 -13.82 10.58
C GLY A 31 -13.68 -13.88 11.33
N ASP A 32 -13.61 -13.86 12.66
CA ASP A 32 -14.80 -13.93 13.52
C ASP A 32 -15.67 -12.67 13.41
N ASN A 33 -15.04 -11.50 13.28
CA ASN A 33 -15.74 -10.24 13.08
C ASN A 33 -16.48 -10.20 11.73
N ILE A 34 -15.85 -10.71 10.66
CA ILE A 34 -16.51 -10.80 9.35
C ILE A 34 -17.62 -11.85 9.37
N LEU A 35 -17.41 -13.00 10.02
CA LEU A 35 -18.46 -14.01 10.12
C LEU A 35 -19.69 -13.49 10.87
N ALA A 36 -19.49 -12.72 11.95
CA ALA A 36 -20.58 -12.07 12.67
C ALA A 36 -21.33 -11.06 11.80
N VAL A 37 -20.61 -10.22 11.05
CA VAL A 37 -21.19 -9.26 10.09
C VAL A 37 -21.93 -9.97 8.96
N LEU A 38 -21.36 -11.02 8.38
CA LEU A 38 -22.00 -11.81 7.32
C LEU A 38 -23.26 -12.50 7.83
N LYS A 39 -23.21 -13.09 9.03
CA LYS A 39 -24.39 -13.68 9.69
C LYS A 39 -25.47 -12.64 9.96
N TYR A 40 -25.09 -11.42 10.36
CA TYR A 40 -26.03 -10.32 10.56
C TYR A 40 -26.66 -9.87 9.24
N LEU A 41 -25.84 -9.60 8.22
CA LEU A 41 -26.30 -9.18 6.90
C LEU A 41 -27.22 -10.23 6.24
N ALA A 42 -26.84 -11.50 6.33
CA ALA A 42 -27.64 -12.61 5.80
C ALA A 42 -28.98 -12.80 6.53
N LYS A 43 -29.08 -12.38 7.80
CA LYS A 43 -30.32 -12.42 8.59
C LYS A 43 -31.14 -11.13 8.52
N SER A 44 -30.58 -10.04 8.01
CA SER A 44 -31.22 -8.73 8.02
C SER A 44 -32.05 -8.46 6.76
N ASP A 45 -33.20 -7.79 6.92
CA ASP A 45 -34.03 -7.31 5.80
C ASP A 45 -33.43 -6.10 5.05
N ILE A 46 -32.21 -5.68 5.44
CA ILE A 46 -31.52 -4.54 4.82
C ILE A 46 -31.14 -4.86 3.36
N SER A 47 -30.78 -6.12 3.08
CA SER A 47 -30.45 -6.57 1.73
C SER A 47 -31.68 -6.53 0.80
N THR A 48 -32.84 -6.92 1.32
CA THR A 48 -34.11 -6.96 0.58
C THR A 48 -34.73 -5.58 0.37
N LYS A 49 -34.43 -4.59 1.22
CA LYS A 49 -34.92 -3.19 1.12
C LYS A 49 -33.89 -2.18 0.62
N SER A 50 -32.85 -2.62 -0.09
CA SER A 50 -31.76 -1.74 -0.56
C SER A 50 -32.20 -0.51 -1.38
N GLN A 51 -33.37 -0.55 -2.03
CA GLN A 51 -33.95 0.59 -2.74
C GLN A 51 -34.48 1.71 -1.83
N GLU A 52 -35.03 1.40 -0.65
CA GLU A 52 -35.55 2.40 0.30
C GLU A 52 -34.41 3.23 0.94
N TYR A 53 -33.20 2.66 1.01
CA TYR A 53 -32.03 3.28 1.62
C TYR A 53 -31.09 3.98 0.62
N ARG A 54 -31.51 4.21 -0.64
CA ARG A 54 -30.75 4.94 -1.67
C ARG A 54 -30.67 6.45 -1.41
N HIS A 55 -30.06 6.86 -0.29
CA HIS A 55 -29.81 8.27 0.02
C HIS A 55 -28.54 8.80 -0.66
N GLY A 56 -28.45 8.70 -2.00
CA GLY A 56 -27.34 9.27 -2.78
C GLY A 56 -25.93 8.99 -2.21
N ASN A 57 -24.96 9.84 -2.53
CA ASN A 57 -23.65 9.79 -1.88
C ASN A 57 -23.75 10.41 -0.48
N VAL A 58 -23.22 9.71 0.52
CA VAL A 58 -23.14 10.16 1.91
C VAL A 58 -21.67 10.42 2.24
N VAL A 59 -21.41 11.52 2.94
CA VAL A 59 -20.12 11.73 3.60
C VAL A 59 -20.25 11.16 5.00
N PHE A 60 -19.42 10.18 5.32
CA PHE A 60 -19.33 9.60 6.65
C PHE A 60 -17.88 9.61 7.11
N PHE A 61 -17.68 9.89 8.39
CA PHE A 61 -16.39 9.73 9.05
C PHE A 61 -16.59 9.47 10.53
N ASP A 62 -15.59 8.83 11.10
CA ASP A 62 -15.54 8.55 12.53
C ASP A 62 -14.93 9.75 13.29
N VAL A 63 -15.49 10.08 14.45
CA VAL A 63 -15.03 11.14 15.35
C VAL A 63 -14.24 10.53 16.50
N LEU A 64 -12.92 10.38 16.31
CA LEU A 64 -11.95 9.93 17.32
C LEU A 64 -12.28 8.56 17.96
N GLY A 65 -12.97 7.69 17.24
CA GLY A 65 -13.44 6.37 17.66
C GLY A 65 -14.71 6.37 18.50
N MET A 66 -15.34 7.53 18.72
CA MET A 66 -16.48 7.64 19.63
C MET A 66 -17.82 7.38 18.94
N PHE A 67 -18.02 7.95 17.74
CA PHE A 67 -19.23 7.77 16.95
C PHE A 67 -19.00 8.11 15.48
N ILE A 68 -19.86 7.60 14.60
CA ILE A 68 -19.86 7.89 13.17
C ILE A 68 -20.77 9.08 12.90
N LEU A 69 -20.22 10.13 12.28
CA LEU A 69 -21.01 11.23 11.74
C LEU A 69 -21.28 10.95 10.26
N ALA A 70 -22.55 10.98 9.84
CA ALA A 70 -22.94 10.79 8.46
C ALA A 70 -23.94 11.88 8.03
N TYR A 71 -23.68 12.52 6.88
CA TYR A 71 -24.57 13.53 6.31
C TYR A 71 -24.58 13.46 4.77
N PRO A 72 -25.65 13.93 4.09
CA PRO A 72 -25.74 13.88 2.64
C PRO A 72 -24.61 14.69 1.97
N ALA A 73 -24.02 14.17 0.89
CA ALA A 73 -22.89 14.84 0.21
C ALA A 73 -23.20 16.27 -0.26
N ARG A 74 -24.46 16.58 -0.55
CA ARG A 74 -24.90 17.94 -0.91
C ARG A 74 -24.65 18.93 0.22
N VAL A 75 -24.94 18.54 1.47
CA VAL A 75 -24.69 19.38 2.66
C VAL A 75 -23.19 19.62 2.84
N GLY A 76 -22.38 18.57 2.66
CA GLY A 76 -20.92 18.70 2.67
C GLY A 76 -20.39 19.66 1.62
N ALA A 77 -20.88 19.56 0.39
CA ALA A 77 -20.50 20.46 -0.69
C ALA A 77 -20.86 21.91 -0.38
N ILE A 78 -22.06 22.17 0.14
CA ILE A 78 -22.50 23.51 0.56
C ILE A 78 -21.57 24.07 1.66
N MET A 79 -21.28 23.28 2.70
CA MET A 79 -20.38 23.69 3.78
C MET A 79 -18.97 24.01 3.24
N ASN A 80 -18.40 23.15 2.41
CA ASN A 80 -17.09 23.35 1.82
C ASN A 80 -17.05 24.63 0.96
N CYS A 81 -18.09 24.88 0.16
CA CYS A 81 -18.21 26.09 -0.66
C CYS A 81 -18.32 27.36 0.20
N ILE A 82 -19.07 27.35 1.29
CA ILE A 82 -19.18 28.49 2.22
C ILE A 82 -17.82 28.80 2.83
N ILE A 83 -17.12 27.78 3.34
CA ILE A 83 -15.81 27.92 3.98
C ILE A 83 -14.77 28.42 2.95
N ALA A 84 -14.75 27.85 1.75
CA ALA A 84 -13.86 28.30 0.68
C ALA A 84 -14.16 29.75 0.27
N SER A 85 -15.45 30.14 0.20
CA SER A 85 -15.84 31.51 -0.09
C SER A 85 -15.36 32.49 0.98
N ALA A 86 -15.45 32.12 2.27
CA ALA A 86 -14.91 32.92 3.36
C ALA A 86 -13.39 33.11 3.25
N ALA A 87 -12.65 32.04 2.90
CA ALA A 87 -11.21 32.11 2.65
C ALA A 87 -10.87 33.02 1.45
N MET A 88 -11.62 32.89 0.35
CA MET A 88 -11.46 33.73 -0.84
C MET A 88 -11.77 35.20 -0.56
N LEU A 89 -12.79 35.50 0.26
CA LEU A 89 -13.08 36.88 0.69
C LEU A 89 -11.96 37.44 1.56
N TYR A 90 -11.40 36.64 2.46
CA TYR A 90 -10.26 37.03 3.29
C TYR A 90 -9.01 37.34 2.45
N LEU A 91 -8.63 36.43 1.55
CA LEU A 91 -7.47 36.60 0.66
C LEU A 91 -7.72 37.73 -0.37
N GLY A 92 -8.93 37.84 -0.89
CA GLY A 92 -9.34 38.87 -1.85
C GLY A 92 -9.14 40.28 -1.28
N LYS A 93 -9.46 40.52 0.00
CA LYS A 93 -9.21 41.81 0.66
C LYS A 93 -7.75 42.25 0.63
N LYS A 94 -6.79 41.31 0.57
CA LYS A 94 -5.35 41.63 0.44
C LYS A 94 -4.99 42.10 -0.97
N VAL A 95 -5.69 41.60 -1.98
CA VAL A 95 -5.50 41.95 -3.40
C VAL A 95 -6.25 43.22 -3.80
N LEU A 96 -7.36 43.56 -3.12
CA LEU A 96 -8.13 44.79 -3.34
C LEU A 96 -7.42 46.09 -2.85
N GLN A 97 -6.15 46.00 -2.45
CA GLN A 97 -5.31 47.14 -2.07
C GLN A 97 -4.83 47.94 -3.31
N PRO A 98 -4.27 49.16 -3.14
CA PRO A 98 -3.75 49.94 -4.26
C PRO A 98 -2.82 49.11 -5.16
N ARG A 99 -2.95 49.26 -6.49
CA ARG A 99 -2.34 48.38 -7.51
C ARG A 99 -0.88 48.02 -7.23
N LYS A 100 -0.04 48.98 -6.84
CA LYS A 100 1.38 48.75 -6.52
C LYS A 100 1.59 47.81 -5.32
N ARG A 101 0.76 47.96 -4.28
CA ARG A 101 0.81 47.14 -3.06
C ARG A 101 0.29 45.73 -3.31
N ALA A 102 -0.77 45.61 -4.10
CA ALA A 102 -1.32 44.32 -4.52
C ALA A 102 -0.31 43.51 -5.37
N ILE A 103 0.34 44.15 -6.36
CA ILE A 103 1.37 43.50 -7.20
C ILE A 103 2.54 43.01 -6.33
N ASN A 104 3.03 43.84 -5.41
CA ASN A 104 4.11 43.44 -4.51
C ASN A 104 3.69 42.27 -3.61
N TYR A 105 2.48 42.30 -3.04
CA TYR A 105 1.97 41.19 -2.23
C TYR A 105 1.86 39.89 -3.04
N LEU A 106 1.31 39.93 -4.26
CA LEU A 106 1.21 38.75 -5.13
C LEU A 106 2.59 38.19 -5.51
N LYS A 107 3.58 39.06 -5.75
CA LYS A 107 4.96 38.65 -5.98
C LYS A 107 5.53 37.92 -4.77
N GLU A 108 5.44 38.51 -3.58
CA GLU A 108 5.93 37.87 -2.34
C GLU A 108 5.17 36.58 -2.03
N PHE A 109 3.87 36.51 -2.31
CA PHE A 109 3.06 35.30 -2.18
C PHE A 109 3.57 34.17 -3.09
N ALA A 110 3.85 34.48 -4.36
CA ALA A 110 4.41 33.50 -5.29
C ALA A 110 5.80 33.01 -4.86
N ILE A 111 6.63 33.91 -4.34
CA ILE A 111 7.97 33.56 -3.83
C ILE A 111 7.88 32.72 -2.55
N ALA A 112 6.99 33.06 -1.63
CA ALA A 112 6.73 32.27 -0.43
C ALA A 112 6.21 30.87 -0.75
N LEU A 113 5.30 30.75 -1.73
CA LEU A 113 4.86 29.47 -2.28
C LEU A 113 6.05 28.69 -2.86
N GLY A 114 6.92 29.35 -3.62
CA GLY A 114 8.15 28.77 -4.15
C GLY A 114 9.07 28.19 -3.06
N PHE A 115 9.29 28.94 -1.96
CA PHE A 115 10.07 28.45 -0.82
C PHE A 115 9.42 27.27 -0.10
N ILE A 116 8.09 27.25 0.03
CA ILE A 116 7.35 26.12 0.61
C ILE A 116 7.54 24.87 -0.26
N LEU A 117 7.36 24.98 -1.58
CA LEU A 117 7.55 23.88 -2.51
C LEU A 117 9.00 23.39 -2.54
N LEU A 118 9.97 24.31 -2.49
CA LEU A 118 11.39 23.97 -2.36
C LEU A 118 11.67 23.21 -1.06
N GLY A 119 11.11 23.65 0.06
CA GLY A 119 11.20 22.96 1.34
C GLY A 119 10.66 21.53 1.26
N PHE A 120 9.52 21.34 0.60
CA PHE A 120 8.94 20.00 0.40
C PHE A 120 9.85 19.11 -0.44
N PHE A 121 10.40 19.64 -1.54
CA PHE A 121 11.29 18.90 -2.43
C PHE A 121 12.61 18.49 -1.76
N VAL A 122 13.26 19.43 -1.06
CA VAL A 122 14.53 19.16 -0.34
C VAL A 122 14.30 18.14 0.77
N THR A 123 13.22 18.28 1.55
CA THR A 123 12.87 17.33 2.59
C THR A 123 12.57 15.94 2.04
N LEU A 124 11.76 15.83 0.98
CA LEU A 124 11.46 14.56 0.35
C LEU A 124 12.74 13.86 -0.14
N THR A 125 13.60 14.60 -0.84
CA THR A 125 14.87 14.07 -1.36
C THR A 125 15.78 13.59 -0.23
N GLY A 126 15.94 14.40 0.83
CA GLY A 126 16.76 14.04 1.99
C GLY A 126 16.27 12.78 2.70
N ILE A 127 14.96 12.65 2.93
CA ILE A 127 14.39 11.46 3.57
C ILE A 127 14.46 10.23 2.69
N LEU A 128 14.28 10.37 1.37
CA LEU A 128 14.45 9.26 0.43
C LEU A 128 15.88 8.72 0.44
N LEU A 129 16.89 9.61 0.50
CA LEU A 129 18.29 9.19 0.63
C LEU A 129 18.53 8.38 1.91
N VAL A 130 18.00 8.85 3.05
CA VAL A 130 18.09 8.11 4.33
C VAL A 130 17.37 6.76 4.23
N ALA A 131 16.15 6.73 3.70
CA ALA A 131 15.36 5.51 3.57
C ALA A 131 16.06 4.45 2.69
N VAL A 132 16.56 4.86 1.52
CA VAL A 132 17.32 3.97 0.63
C VAL A 132 18.58 3.46 1.31
N PHE A 133 19.31 4.32 2.02
CA PHE A 133 20.51 3.91 2.76
C PHE A 133 20.22 2.86 3.83
N ILE A 134 19.15 3.02 4.61
CA ILE A 134 18.72 2.03 5.61
C ILE A 134 18.37 0.69 4.93
N SER A 135 17.69 0.73 3.79
CA SER A 135 17.38 -0.48 3.02
C SER A 135 18.63 -1.18 2.48
N LEU A 136 19.64 -0.43 2.04
CA LEU A 136 20.88 -0.99 1.51
C LEU A 136 21.77 -1.65 2.58
N ILE A 137 21.73 -1.17 3.82
CA ILE A 137 22.48 -1.77 4.94
C ILE A 137 21.76 -3.01 5.52
N GLY A 138 20.56 -3.32 5.03
CA GLY A 138 19.78 -4.47 5.50
C GLY A 138 19.07 -4.23 6.84
N GLN A 139 18.95 -2.96 7.28
CA GLN A 139 18.23 -2.56 8.49
C GLN A 139 16.77 -2.17 8.20
N SER A 140 16.22 -2.70 7.11
CA SER A 140 14.84 -2.45 6.72
C SER A 140 13.83 -2.91 7.77
N LEU A 141 12.68 -2.23 7.80
CA LEU A 141 11.57 -2.54 8.72
C LEU A 141 11.90 -2.31 10.21
N CYS A 142 12.96 -1.59 10.57
CA CYS A 142 13.33 -1.32 11.97
C CYS A 142 12.18 -0.71 12.82
N TRP A 143 11.20 -0.10 12.17
CA TRP A 143 9.99 0.49 12.76
C TRP A 143 8.78 -0.46 12.81
N TYR A 144 8.88 -1.71 12.35
CA TYR A 144 7.72 -2.62 12.25
C TYR A 144 7.13 -2.99 13.61
N THR A 145 7.98 -3.37 14.58
CA THR A 145 7.58 -3.52 15.98
C THR A 145 7.63 -2.16 16.69
N HIS A 146 8.70 -1.40 16.47
CA HIS A 146 8.95 -0.12 17.15
C HIS A 146 8.53 1.07 16.28
N TYR A 147 7.23 1.26 16.07
CA TYR A 147 6.71 2.28 15.14
C TYR A 147 7.23 3.70 15.42
N TYR A 148 7.52 4.04 16.68
CA TYR A 148 8.07 5.34 17.06
C TYR A 148 9.45 5.63 16.44
N VAL A 149 10.21 4.60 16.07
CA VAL A 149 11.49 4.75 15.36
C VAL A 149 11.28 5.47 14.03
N SER A 150 10.16 5.24 13.34
CA SER A 150 9.86 5.96 12.09
C SER A 150 9.67 7.47 12.30
N TYR A 151 9.06 7.89 13.43
CA TYR A 151 8.91 9.30 13.78
C TYR A 151 10.25 9.95 14.13
N PHE A 152 11.08 9.26 14.91
CA PHE A 152 12.37 9.81 15.32
C PHE A 152 13.40 9.79 14.20
N LEU A 153 13.39 8.78 13.33
CA LEU A 153 14.30 8.69 12.21
C LEU A 153 13.88 9.62 11.07
N TYR A 154 12.70 9.41 10.50
CA TYR A 154 12.26 10.16 9.32
C TYR A 154 11.60 11.49 9.71
N GLY A 155 10.81 11.51 10.78
CA GLY A 155 10.03 12.70 11.16
C GLY A 155 10.89 13.84 11.71
N SER A 156 11.85 13.52 12.58
CA SER A 156 12.76 14.55 13.12
C SER A 156 13.66 15.14 12.03
N ALA A 157 14.19 14.31 11.12
CA ALA A 157 14.96 14.76 9.97
C ALA A 157 14.12 15.60 9.00
N ALA A 158 12.86 15.21 8.75
CA ALA A 158 11.96 15.95 7.89
C ALA A 158 11.65 17.34 8.45
N LEU A 159 11.31 17.41 9.75
CA LEU A 159 11.05 18.68 10.43
C LEU A 159 12.31 19.55 10.51
N ALA A 160 13.48 18.96 10.81
CA ALA A 160 14.75 19.68 10.81
C ALA A 160 15.04 20.29 9.44
N THR A 161 14.86 19.53 8.36
CA THR A 161 15.10 20.00 6.99
C THR A 161 14.13 21.11 6.59
N LEU A 162 12.83 20.96 6.90
CA LEU A 162 11.82 22.00 6.65
C LEU A 162 12.16 23.29 7.41
N ILE A 163 12.46 23.19 8.71
CA ILE A 163 12.83 24.36 9.52
C ILE A 163 14.11 24.99 9.00
N PHE A 164 15.09 24.19 8.59
CA PHE A 164 16.36 24.67 8.07
C PHE A 164 16.16 25.48 6.78
N VAL A 165 15.43 24.95 5.79
CA VAL A 165 15.16 25.65 4.53
C VAL A 165 14.45 26.99 4.79
N HIS A 166 13.42 27.01 5.64
CA HIS A 166 12.70 28.25 5.95
C HIS A 166 13.53 29.22 6.81
N THR A 167 14.43 28.72 7.65
CA THR A 167 15.40 29.55 8.40
C THR A 167 16.41 30.20 7.44
N LEU A 168 16.90 29.48 6.43
CA LEU A 168 17.75 30.04 5.39
C LEU A 168 16.99 31.11 4.59
N ALA A 169 15.75 30.83 4.17
CA ALA A 169 14.91 31.81 3.48
C ALA A 169 14.68 33.08 4.34
N LYS A 170 14.43 32.91 5.65
CA LYS A 170 14.30 34.03 6.61
C LYS A 170 15.59 34.86 6.66
N ASN A 171 16.74 34.21 6.82
CA ASN A 171 18.01 34.89 7.09
C ASN A 171 18.67 35.50 5.85
N PHE A 172 18.48 34.90 4.67
CA PHE A 172 19.11 35.34 3.42
C PHE A 172 18.19 36.22 2.57
N TYR A 173 16.97 35.77 2.28
CA TYR A 173 16.04 36.50 1.40
C TYR A 173 15.23 37.54 2.17
N TYR A 174 14.66 37.16 3.32
CA TYR A 174 13.76 38.02 4.11
C TYR A 174 14.45 38.80 5.25
N LYS A 175 15.78 38.95 5.22
CA LYS A 175 16.58 39.54 6.31
C LYS A 175 16.07 40.90 6.80
N HIS A 176 15.58 41.73 5.89
CA HIS A 176 15.12 43.09 6.17
C HIS A 176 13.60 43.24 6.10
N ALA A 177 12.85 42.13 5.96
CA ALA A 177 11.40 42.17 5.93
C ALA A 177 10.80 42.19 7.34
N ASN A 178 9.62 42.80 7.48
CA ASN A 178 8.90 42.85 8.75
C ASN A 178 8.40 41.45 9.14
N GLU A 179 8.75 40.97 10.33
CA GLU A 179 8.37 39.65 10.85
C GLU A 179 6.84 39.45 10.91
N GLN A 180 6.07 40.50 11.24
CA GLN A 180 4.60 40.42 11.24
C GLN A 180 4.06 40.18 9.83
N PHE A 181 4.62 40.86 8.83
CA PHE A 181 4.23 40.67 7.43
C PHE A 181 4.55 39.24 6.97
N LEU A 182 5.72 38.70 7.32
CA LEU A 182 6.09 37.32 6.99
C LEU A 182 5.19 36.31 7.70
N GLY A 183 4.86 36.53 8.97
CA GLY A 183 3.93 35.68 9.72
C GLY A 183 2.53 35.65 9.11
N GLU A 184 2.05 36.78 8.55
CA GLU A 184 0.82 36.80 7.76
C GLU A 184 0.96 36.10 6.42
N LEU A 185 2.04 36.34 5.68
CA LEU A 185 2.28 35.76 4.36
C LEU A 185 2.35 34.22 4.43
N PHE A 186 3.11 33.66 5.37
CA PHE A 186 3.25 32.23 5.57
C PHE A 186 2.03 31.57 6.25
N PHE A 187 1.06 32.36 6.73
CA PHE A 187 -0.28 31.87 7.09
C PHE A 187 -1.21 31.85 5.87
N ASP A 188 -1.15 32.89 5.04
CA ASP A 188 -2.01 33.07 3.87
C ASP A 188 -1.74 32.01 2.78
N VAL A 189 -0.47 31.60 2.58
CA VAL A 189 -0.11 30.58 1.57
C VAL A 189 -0.72 29.20 1.88
N PRO A 190 -0.54 28.58 3.07
CA PRO A 190 -1.23 27.35 3.43
C PRO A 190 -2.75 27.47 3.37
N LEU A 191 -3.32 28.60 3.82
CA LEU A 191 -4.76 28.84 3.74
C LEU A 191 -5.28 28.75 2.30
N ALA A 192 -4.55 29.35 1.35
CA ALA A 192 -4.89 29.27 -0.07
C ALA A 192 -4.76 27.84 -0.60
N LEU A 193 -3.67 27.12 -0.28
CA LEU A 193 -3.45 25.74 -0.71
C LEU A 193 -4.54 24.79 -0.22
N TRP A 194 -4.92 24.88 1.06
CA TRP A 194 -6.01 24.09 1.64
C TRP A 194 -7.37 24.44 1.05
N SER A 195 -7.62 25.73 0.77
CA SER A 195 -8.87 26.19 0.15
C SER A 195 -9.02 25.68 -1.28
N VAL A 196 -7.96 25.81 -2.10
CA VAL A 196 -7.93 25.30 -3.48
C VAL A 196 -8.10 23.78 -3.48
N SER A 197 -7.39 23.07 -2.60
CA SER A 197 -7.52 21.61 -2.47
C SER A 197 -8.94 21.21 -2.08
N GLY A 198 -9.56 21.90 -1.12
CA GLY A 198 -10.94 21.64 -0.69
C GLY A 198 -11.96 21.85 -1.82
N VAL A 199 -11.79 22.90 -2.63
CA VAL A 199 -12.64 23.15 -3.81
C VAL A 199 -12.46 22.05 -4.85
N LEU A 200 -11.22 21.69 -5.19
CA LEU A 200 -10.93 20.64 -6.18
C LEU A 200 -11.51 19.29 -5.75
N LEU A 201 -11.32 18.88 -4.48
CA LEU A 201 -11.88 17.64 -3.95
C LEU A 201 -13.41 17.65 -3.97
N THR A 202 -14.03 18.80 -3.63
CA THR A 202 -15.49 18.97 -3.67
C THR A 202 -16.04 18.87 -5.10
N CYS A 203 -15.38 19.53 -6.07
CA CYS A 203 -15.76 19.45 -7.48
C CYS A 203 -15.63 18.04 -8.07
N ARG A 204 -14.68 17.24 -7.57
CA ARG A 204 -14.51 15.82 -7.94
C ARG A 204 -15.44 14.87 -7.19
N GLY A 205 -16.30 15.38 -6.30
CA GLY A 205 -17.23 14.57 -5.51
C GLY A 205 -16.55 13.66 -4.48
N ILE A 206 -15.33 14.00 -4.06
CA ILE A 206 -14.56 13.20 -3.10
C ILE A 206 -15.03 13.51 -1.67
N SER A 207 -15.54 12.49 -0.98
CA SER A 207 -16.12 12.65 0.37
C SER A 207 -15.14 13.17 1.43
N SER A 208 -13.82 13.01 1.27
CA SER A 208 -12.80 13.49 2.22
C SER A 208 -12.52 14.99 2.15
N ALA A 209 -13.21 15.75 1.28
CA ALA A 209 -13.06 17.20 1.16
C ALA A 209 -13.33 17.96 2.49
N PHE A 210 -14.11 17.39 3.41
CA PHE A 210 -14.37 17.96 4.73
C PHE A 210 -13.08 18.18 5.55
N LEU A 211 -12.03 17.41 5.31
CA LEU A 211 -10.73 17.59 5.98
C LEU A 211 -10.14 18.95 5.64
N CYS A 212 -10.13 19.31 4.35
CA CYS A 212 -9.65 20.61 3.90
C CYS A 212 -10.52 21.74 4.49
N ALA A 213 -11.85 21.56 4.48
CA ALA A 213 -12.77 22.53 5.04
C ALA A 213 -12.56 22.75 6.54
N MET A 214 -12.32 21.69 7.32
CA MET A 214 -11.98 21.78 8.74
C MET A 214 -10.67 22.57 8.95
N TRP A 215 -9.62 22.25 8.17
CA TRP A 215 -8.33 22.96 8.24
C TRP A 215 -8.46 24.46 7.90
N VAL A 216 -9.32 24.83 6.96
CA VAL A 216 -9.57 26.23 6.58
C VAL A 216 -10.45 26.94 7.62
N ALA A 217 -11.55 26.32 8.04
CA ALA A 217 -12.51 26.93 8.95
C ALA A 217 -11.88 27.28 10.31
N PHE A 218 -11.16 26.33 10.92
CA PHE A 218 -10.48 26.56 12.19
C PHE A 218 -9.33 27.56 12.05
N ALA A 219 -8.60 27.57 10.93
CA ALA A 219 -7.57 28.58 10.67
C ALA A 219 -8.17 29.98 10.57
N LEU A 220 -9.28 30.17 9.84
CA LEU A 220 -9.97 31.46 9.74
C LEU A 220 -10.52 31.92 11.09
N LEU A 221 -11.13 31.02 11.87
CA LEU A 221 -11.62 31.34 13.22
C LEU A 221 -10.46 31.75 14.14
N THR A 222 -9.35 31.00 14.11
CA THR A 222 -8.14 31.31 14.87
C THR A 222 -7.57 32.68 14.46
N LYS A 223 -7.55 32.98 13.16
CA LYS A 223 -7.09 34.27 12.64
C LYS A 223 -7.97 35.42 13.13
N LEU A 224 -9.29 35.24 13.15
CA LEU A 224 -10.23 36.24 13.66
C LEU A 224 -9.96 36.57 15.13
N MET A 225 -9.69 35.55 15.95
CA MET A 225 -9.40 35.72 17.38
C MET A 225 -8.03 36.33 17.66
N THR A 226 -7.04 36.08 16.78
CA THR A 226 -5.64 36.49 16.99
C THR A 226 -5.25 37.77 16.26
N TYR A 227 -6.07 38.27 15.33
CA TYR A 227 -5.74 39.41 14.46
C TYR A 227 -5.35 40.68 15.22
N LYS A 228 -6.15 41.10 16.21
CA LYS A 228 -5.89 42.32 16.99
C LYS A 228 -4.61 42.20 17.81
N GLU A 229 -4.44 41.08 18.49
CA GLU A 229 -3.28 40.82 19.34
C GLU A 229 -1.98 40.82 18.52
N LEU A 230 -1.96 40.16 17.35
CA LEU A 230 -0.79 40.15 16.47
C LEU A 230 -0.45 41.54 15.93
N LYS A 231 -1.48 42.31 15.53
CA LYS A 231 -1.30 43.66 14.96
C LYS A 231 -0.81 44.68 15.99
N GLU A 232 -1.32 44.63 17.21
CA GLU A 232 -1.05 45.62 18.25
C GLU A 232 0.18 45.26 19.10
N LYS A 233 0.40 43.97 19.38
CA LYS A 233 1.40 43.50 20.36
C LYS A 233 2.41 42.50 19.79
N GLY A 234 2.26 42.07 18.53
CA GLY A 234 3.12 41.07 17.91
C GLY A 234 2.89 39.64 18.44
N ALA A 235 3.89 38.77 18.27
CA ALA A 235 3.82 37.36 18.63
C ALA A 235 4.03 37.13 20.14
N THR A 236 3.10 37.59 20.97
CA THR A 236 3.11 37.37 22.43
C THR A 236 2.80 35.91 22.79
N MET A 237 3.10 35.50 24.02
CA MET A 237 2.72 34.16 24.52
C MET A 237 1.20 33.93 24.42
N LYS A 238 0.40 34.96 24.68
CA LYS A 238 -1.05 34.91 24.53
C LYS A 238 -1.46 34.63 23.07
N PHE A 239 -0.82 35.26 22.09
CA PHE A 239 -1.05 34.97 20.67
C PHE A 239 -0.77 33.49 20.36
N VAL A 240 0.37 32.95 20.81
CA VAL A 240 0.74 31.54 20.58
C VAL A 240 -0.27 30.60 21.22
N THR A 241 -0.67 30.84 22.48
CA THR A 241 -1.64 29.99 23.18
C THR A 241 -3.00 29.97 22.49
N VAL A 242 -3.54 31.13 22.11
CA VAL A 242 -4.82 31.22 21.41
C VAL A 242 -4.72 30.55 20.03
N TYR A 243 -3.58 30.69 19.35
CA TYR A 243 -3.36 30.04 18.06
C TYR A 243 -3.37 28.51 18.15
N LEU A 244 -2.62 27.96 19.11
CA LEU A 244 -2.56 26.51 19.33
C LEU A 244 -3.93 25.95 19.76
N LEU A 245 -4.67 26.68 20.60
CA LEU A 245 -6.02 26.28 21.02
C LEU A 245 -7.00 26.29 19.85
N GLY A 246 -6.97 27.31 19.01
CA GLY A 246 -7.85 27.43 17.84
C GLY A 246 -7.58 26.36 16.77
N MET A 247 -6.34 25.90 16.64
CA MET A 247 -5.97 24.83 15.70
C MET A 247 -6.00 23.42 16.30
N PHE A 248 -6.29 23.28 17.60
CA PHE A 248 -6.21 22.02 18.32
C PHE A 248 -7.07 20.90 17.70
N ILE A 249 -8.31 21.20 17.32
CA ILE A 249 -9.25 20.22 16.76
C ILE A 249 -8.74 19.63 15.43
N PRO A 250 -8.36 20.44 14.41
CA PRO A 250 -7.76 19.92 13.18
C PRO A 250 -6.51 19.06 13.41
N TYR A 251 -5.63 19.46 14.33
CA TYR A 251 -4.43 18.71 14.66
C TYR A 251 -4.75 17.36 15.32
N LEU A 252 -5.61 17.36 16.33
CA LEU A 252 -6.02 16.15 17.03
C LEU A 252 -6.66 15.15 16.06
N TYR A 253 -7.57 15.62 15.21
CA TYR A 253 -8.23 14.78 14.23
C TYR A 253 -7.25 14.21 13.20
N LEU A 254 -6.30 15.03 12.72
CA LEU A 254 -5.29 14.55 11.79
C LEU A 254 -4.35 13.51 12.44
N ILE A 255 -3.92 13.73 13.69
CA ILE A 255 -3.10 12.75 14.43
C ILE A 255 -3.85 11.42 14.58
N TYR A 256 -5.16 11.48 14.85
CA TYR A 256 -6.01 10.30 14.87
C TYR A 256 -6.03 9.57 13.51
N LEU A 257 -6.25 10.29 12.41
CA LEU A 257 -6.20 9.69 11.06
C LEU A 257 -4.83 9.10 10.73
N ILE A 258 -3.75 9.78 11.11
CA ILE A 258 -2.37 9.30 10.94
C ILE A 258 -2.21 7.97 11.66
N ARG A 259 -2.66 7.88 12.92
CA ARG A 259 -2.61 6.63 13.69
C ARG A 259 -3.34 5.48 12.99
N LEU A 260 -4.55 5.71 12.46
CA LEU A 260 -5.28 4.70 11.71
C LEU A 260 -4.50 4.23 10.46
N VAL A 261 -3.88 5.17 9.74
CA VAL A 261 -3.07 4.82 8.58
C VAL A 261 -1.84 4.02 9.01
N PHE A 262 -1.16 4.36 10.10
CA PHE A 262 -0.04 3.56 10.63
C PHE A 262 -0.45 2.14 11.01
N GLU A 263 -1.58 1.98 11.69
CA GLU A 263 -2.11 0.67 12.09
C GLU A 263 -2.37 -0.23 10.87
N MET A 264 -2.73 0.34 9.72
CA MET A 264 -2.87 -0.40 8.47
C MET A 264 -1.56 -0.56 7.70
N LEU A 265 -0.76 0.50 7.58
CA LEU A 265 0.43 0.57 6.73
C LEU A 265 1.54 -0.36 7.23
N ILE A 266 1.75 -0.41 8.56
CA ILE A 266 2.80 -1.24 9.15
C ILE A 266 2.61 -2.73 8.80
N PRO A 267 1.44 -3.36 9.06
CA PRO A 267 1.20 -4.74 8.65
C PRO A 267 1.30 -4.99 7.15
N ILE A 268 0.89 -4.02 6.31
CA ILE A 268 0.96 -4.15 4.85
C ILE A 268 2.42 -4.24 4.40
N MET A 269 3.29 -3.37 4.92
CA MET A 269 4.71 -3.35 4.55
C MET A 269 5.44 -4.63 4.98
N GLY A 270 5.06 -5.23 6.11
CA GLY A 270 5.56 -6.54 6.54
C GLY A 270 5.01 -7.73 5.72
N ARG A 271 4.26 -7.47 4.64
CA ARG A 271 3.66 -8.49 3.75
C ARG A 271 3.72 -8.12 2.26
N SER A 272 4.39 -7.03 1.91
CA SER A 272 4.37 -6.47 0.55
C SER A 272 5.34 -7.15 -0.44
N GLY A 273 6.05 -8.19 0.00
CA GLY A 273 7.07 -8.88 -0.79
C GLY A 273 8.43 -8.18 -0.70
N SER A 274 9.30 -8.49 -1.66
CA SER A 274 10.71 -8.06 -1.69
C SER A 274 11.05 -7.02 -2.76
N GLU A 275 10.10 -6.67 -3.62
CA GLU A 275 10.32 -5.73 -4.73
C GLU A 275 10.39 -4.26 -4.30
N VAL A 276 9.51 -3.83 -3.39
CA VAL A 276 9.41 -2.42 -3.01
C VAL A 276 10.07 -2.21 -1.64
N PRO A 277 11.08 -1.34 -1.52
CA PRO A 277 11.68 -1.01 -0.23
C PRO A 277 10.66 -0.37 0.71
N PRO A 278 10.35 -0.97 1.87
CA PRO A 278 9.28 -0.51 2.74
C PRO A 278 9.66 0.81 3.45
N ASP A 279 10.95 1.05 3.65
CA ASP A 279 11.46 2.29 4.24
C ASP A 279 11.22 3.51 3.34
N VAL A 280 11.28 3.34 2.03
CA VAL A 280 10.97 4.41 1.07
C VAL A 280 9.50 4.81 1.19
N VAL A 281 8.60 3.82 1.27
CA VAL A 281 7.15 4.06 1.42
C VAL A 281 6.86 4.77 2.75
N MET A 282 7.46 4.29 3.85
CA MET A 282 7.31 4.94 5.16
C MET A 282 7.91 6.33 5.19
N GLY A 283 9.08 6.54 4.60
CA GLY A 283 9.73 7.84 4.51
C GLY A 283 8.85 8.85 3.78
N ILE A 284 8.30 8.49 2.62
CA ILE A 284 7.35 9.33 1.87
C ILE A 284 6.12 9.66 2.72
N PHE A 285 5.54 8.65 3.38
CA PHE A 285 4.37 8.85 4.22
C PHE A 285 4.65 9.82 5.38
N ILE A 286 5.77 9.64 6.09
CA ILE A 286 6.20 10.54 7.16
C ILE A 286 6.41 11.97 6.64
N VAL A 287 7.05 12.14 5.48
CA VAL A 287 7.26 13.47 4.88
C VAL A 287 5.92 14.16 4.62
N VAL A 288 4.95 13.45 4.04
CA VAL A 288 3.60 14.00 3.80
C VAL A 288 2.94 14.39 5.12
N VAL A 289 3.04 13.55 6.15
CA VAL A 289 2.51 13.85 7.49
C VAL A 289 3.17 15.10 8.08
N CYS A 290 4.50 15.20 8.03
CA CYS A 290 5.25 16.35 8.52
C CYS A 290 4.89 17.63 7.75
N ILE A 291 4.71 17.56 6.43
CA ILE A 291 4.28 18.71 5.60
C ILE A 291 2.89 19.19 6.00
N VAL A 292 1.93 18.28 6.12
CA VAL A 292 0.55 18.62 6.49
C VAL A 292 0.52 19.22 7.90
N LEU A 293 1.18 18.58 8.88
CA LEU A 293 1.24 19.06 10.26
C LEU A 293 2.02 20.38 10.41
N SER A 294 3.05 20.61 9.60
CA SER A 294 3.83 21.85 9.68
C SER A 294 3.16 23.03 8.97
N SER A 295 2.21 22.78 8.06
CA SER A 295 1.63 23.80 7.16
C SER A 295 1.29 25.13 7.85
N TYR A 296 0.47 25.11 8.90
CA TYR A 296 0.12 26.32 9.67
C TYR A 296 1.12 26.69 10.78
N LEU A 297 2.10 25.83 11.08
CA LEU A 297 3.17 26.13 12.03
C LEU A 297 4.35 26.87 11.39
N LEU A 298 4.48 26.84 10.06
CA LEU A 298 5.53 27.56 9.32
C LEU A 298 5.58 29.05 9.69
N SER A 299 4.44 29.69 9.93
CA SER A 299 4.37 31.10 10.34
C SER A 299 5.19 31.40 11.59
N PHE A 300 5.30 30.45 12.53
CA PHE A 300 6.10 30.61 13.74
C PHE A 300 7.60 30.64 13.45
N ILE A 301 8.08 29.97 12.39
CA ILE A 301 9.49 30.03 11.99
C ILE A 301 9.85 31.48 11.67
N TYR A 302 9.00 32.17 10.92
CA TYR A 302 9.21 33.56 10.51
C TYR A 302 9.00 34.57 11.63
N LEU A 303 8.12 34.28 12.60
CA LEU A 303 7.92 35.10 13.81
C LEU A 303 8.97 34.82 14.90
N SER A 304 9.68 33.69 14.86
CA SER A 304 10.64 33.31 15.91
C SER A 304 11.95 34.09 15.81
N ARG A 305 12.51 34.49 16.96
CA ARG A 305 13.80 35.17 17.02
C ARG A 305 14.97 34.26 16.60
N SER A 306 14.86 32.95 16.86
CA SER A 306 15.89 31.96 16.54
C SER A 306 15.29 30.56 16.47
N THR A 307 15.71 29.77 15.49
CA THR A 307 15.34 28.36 15.30
C THR A 307 16.47 27.40 15.70
N LYS A 308 17.62 27.93 16.16
CA LYS A 308 18.85 27.16 16.40
C LYS A 308 18.64 26.01 17.39
N MET A 309 17.99 26.25 18.52
CA MET A 309 17.77 25.22 19.55
C MET A 309 16.87 24.09 19.05
N THR A 310 15.79 24.42 18.33
CA THR A 310 14.90 23.44 17.72
C THR A 310 15.63 22.60 16.67
N LEU A 311 16.44 23.23 15.83
CA LEU A 311 17.26 22.53 14.83
C LEU A 311 18.28 21.61 15.48
N ILE A 312 19.01 22.08 16.50
CA ILE A 312 19.96 21.25 17.24
C ILE A 312 19.24 20.05 17.88
N SER A 313 18.12 20.28 18.56
CA SER A 313 17.36 19.20 19.21
C SER A 313 16.87 18.13 18.22
N LEU A 314 16.24 18.54 17.11
CA LEU A 314 15.74 17.61 16.09
C LEU A 314 16.88 16.86 15.40
N THR A 315 17.98 17.56 15.09
CA THR A 315 19.16 16.95 14.46
C THR A 315 19.83 15.95 15.41
N THR A 316 19.91 16.26 16.70
CA THR A 316 20.43 15.31 17.70
C THR A 316 19.54 14.07 17.81
N ILE A 317 18.21 14.23 17.86
CA ILE A 317 17.27 13.09 17.88
C ILE A 317 17.46 12.22 16.64
N PHE A 318 17.57 12.84 15.46
CA PHE A 318 17.84 12.13 14.22
C PHE A 318 19.16 11.35 14.28
N ILE A 319 20.27 12.01 14.62
CA ILE A 319 21.61 11.39 14.65
C ILE A 319 21.65 10.22 15.62
N VAL A 320 21.12 10.40 16.83
CA VAL A 320 21.06 9.33 17.83
C VAL A 320 20.24 8.15 17.30
N THR A 321 19.04 8.41 16.78
CA THR A 321 18.18 7.35 16.25
C THR A 321 18.83 6.65 15.06
N PHE A 322 19.46 7.40 14.15
CA PHE A 322 20.15 6.87 12.99
C PHE A 322 21.29 5.93 13.38
N ILE A 323 22.11 6.30 14.37
CA ILE A 323 23.18 5.44 14.90
C ILE A 323 22.59 4.15 15.51
N LEU A 324 21.52 4.27 16.30
CA LEU A 324 20.86 3.11 16.91
C LEU A 324 20.23 2.16 15.87
N VAL A 325 19.70 2.69 14.76
CA VAL A 325 19.19 1.88 13.65
C VAL A 325 20.36 1.21 12.91
N CYS A 326 21.45 1.94 12.64
CA CYS A 326 22.62 1.38 11.97
C CYS A 326 23.30 0.27 12.79
N SER A 327 23.21 0.32 14.12
CA SER A 327 23.75 -0.72 15.00
C SER A 327 22.85 -1.96 15.14
N GLY A 328 21.66 -1.97 14.52
CA GLY A 328 20.75 -3.11 14.53
C GLY A 328 20.00 -3.33 15.85
N ILE A 329 19.93 -2.31 16.72
CA ILE A 329 19.22 -2.40 18.02
C ILE A 329 17.72 -2.66 17.83
N PHE A 330 17.15 -2.11 16.76
CA PHE A 330 15.72 -2.21 16.48
C PHE A 330 15.41 -3.39 15.56
N PHE A 331 15.54 -4.61 16.11
CA PHE A 331 15.14 -5.81 15.37
C PHE A 331 13.64 -5.76 15.05
N PRO A 332 13.25 -5.98 13.78
CA PRO A 332 11.88 -5.72 13.31
C PRO A 332 10.82 -6.65 13.90
N PHE A 333 11.15 -7.89 14.27
CA PHE A 333 10.17 -8.94 14.58
C PHE A 333 10.14 -9.31 16.06
N SER A 334 8.98 -9.74 16.55
CA SER A 334 8.80 -10.19 17.94
C SER A 334 7.88 -11.40 18.02
N SER A 335 8.25 -12.34 18.89
CA SER A 335 7.45 -13.52 19.28
C SER A 335 6.63 -13.28 20.56
N ASP A 336 6.56 -12.05 21.05
CA ASP A 336 5.77 -11.71 22.24
C ASP A 336 4.28 -12.00 22.01
N LEU A 337 3.69 -12.80 22.90
CA LEU A 337 2.29 -13.20 22.85
C LEU A 337 1.34 -12.02 23.09
N ALA A 338 1.77 -11.00 23.83
CA ALA A 338 0.94 -9.82 24.10
C ALA A 338 0.82 -8.90 22.88
N VAL A 339 1.89 -8.77 22.08
CA VAL A 339 1.93 -7.93 20.87
C VAL A 339 2.68 -8.66 19.75
N PRO A 340 2.05 -9.68 19.13
CA PRO A 340 2.74 -10.51 18.15
C PRO A 340 3.05 -9.70 16.88
N ARG A 341 4.34 -9.61 16.54
CA ARG A 341 4.85 -9.00 15.30
C ARG A 341 5.75 -9.97 14.55
N PRO A 342 5.24 -11.15 14.15
CA PRO A 342 6.08 -12.16 13.52
C PRO A 342 6.42 -11.78 12.07
N LYS A 343 7.57 -12.28 11.61
CA LYS A 343 7.92 -12.36 10.19
C LYS A 343 7.05 -13.44 9.55
N ARG A 344 6.48 -13.17 8.38
CA ARG A 344 5.66 -14.17 7.66
C ARG A 344 6.45 -14.77 6.52
N MET A 345 6.29 -16.07 6.35
CA MET A 345 6.90 -16.81 5.24
C MET A 345 5.92 -17.81 4.69
N LEU A 346 5.94 -18.02 3.38
CA LEU A 346 5.22 -19.12 2.75
C LEU A 346 6.21 -20.22 2.44
N LEU A 347 5.93 -21.43 2.90
CA LEU A 347 6.72 -22.61 2.60
C LEU A 347 5.83 -23.65 1.96
N GLN A 348 6.16 -24.05 0.74
CA GLN A 348 5.41 -25.04 0.00
C GLN A 348 6.32 -26.20 -0.36
N HIS A 349 6.06 -27.39 0.18
CA HIS A 349 6.71 -28.58 -0.34
C HIS A 349 5.95 -29.05 -1.58
N LEU A 350 6.61 -29.02 -2.73
CA LEU A 350 5.93 -29.21 -4.00
C LEU A 350 6.66 -30.14 -4.95
N ASN A 351 5.86 -30.84 -5.77
CA ASN A 351 6.31 -31.53 -6.97
C ASN A 351 5.98 -30.69 -8.19
N ARG A 352 6.94 -30.55 -9.11
CA ARG A 352 6.70 -29.99 -10.45
C ARG A 352 6.85 -31.08 -11.49
N ARG A 353 5.88 -31.18 -12.40
CA ARG A 353 5.89 -32.11 -13.53
C ARG A 353 5.59 -31.34 -14.80
N PHE A 354 6.49 -31.46 -15.78
CA PHE A 354 6.40 -30.76 -17.06
C PHE A 354 6.26 -31.81 -18.17
N HIS A 355 5.12 -31.77 -18.87
CA HIS A 355 4.80 -32.70 -19.96
C HIS A 355 5.01 -32.04 -21.32
N SER A 356 5.52 -32.82 -22.27
CA SER A 356 5.69 -32.43 -23.67
C SER A 356 4.34 -32.32 -24.39
N LEU A 357 4.38 -31.87 -25.65
CA LEU A 357 3.23 -31.87 -26.56
C LEU A 357 2.63 -33.28 -26.78
N ASP A 358 3.47 -34.32 -26.70
CA ASP A 358 3.06 -35.72 -26.83
C ASP A 358 2.47 -36.28 -25.52
N GLY A 359 2.45 -35.48 -24.45
CA GLY A 359 1.98 -35.88 -23.12
C GLY A 359 3.02 -36.66 -22.30
N HIS A 360 4.25 -36.83 -22.80
CA HIS A 360 5.32 -37.49 -22.06
C HIS A 360 5.93 -36.56 -21.02
N LEU A 361 6.30 -37.10 -19.85
CA LEU A 361 6.98 -36.35 -18.79
C LEU A 361 8.43 -36.04 -19.21
N GLU A 362 8.73 -34.77 -19.50
CA GLU A 362 10.08 -34.33 -19.89
C GLU A 362 10.95 -34.02 -18.66
N LYS A 363 10.35 -33.37 -17.67
CA LYS A 363 11.06 -32.89 -16.48
C LYS A 363 10.17 -33.05 -15.26
N SER A 364 10.78 -33.52 -14.17
CA SER A 364 10.13 -33.56 -12.86
C SER A 364 11.15 -33.24 -11.77
N ASP A 365 10.72 -32.45 -10.79
CA ASP A 365 11.51 -32.16 -9.60
C ASP A 365 10.62 -32.00 -8.37
N SER A 366 11.25 -32.00 -7.20
CA SER A 366 10.59 -31.78 -5.92
C SER A 366 11.47 -30.99 -4.95
N GLY A 367 10.83 -30.15 -4.15
CA GLY A 367 11.52 -29.31 -3.19
C GLY A 367 10.59 -28.44 -2.38
N ILE A 368 11.16 -27.81 -1.36
CA ILE A 368 10.51 -26.83 -0.52
C ILE A 368 10.78 -25.45 -1.12
N TRP A 369 9.73 -24.86 -1.68
CA TRP A 369 9.75 -23.50 -2.18
C TRP A 369 9.38 -22.52 -1.06
N ILE A 370 10.19 -21.48 -0.93
CA ILE A 370 10.20 -20.57 0.19
C ILE A 370 10.03 -19.15 -0.35
N ASN A 371 9.01 -18.45 0.17
CA ASN A 371 8.74 -17.05 -0.15
C ASN A 371 8.77 -16.22 1.13
N GLY A 372 9.69 -15.27 1.20
CA GLY A 372 9.70 -14.24 2.26
C GLY A 372 8.64 -13.18 1.94
N MET A 373 7.68 -12.96 2.85
CA MET A 373 6.57 -12.02 2.61
C MET A 373 6.98 -10.54 2.77
N ASP A 374 8.22 -10.26 3.16
CA ASP A 374 8.73 -8.93 3.39
C ASP A 374 10.11 -8.73 2.75
N TYR A 375 10.55 -7.48 2.74
CA TYR A 375 11.75 -7.01 2.05
C TYR A 375 13.04 -7.73 2.45
N SER A 376 13.14 -8.22 3.71
CA SER A 376 14.34 -8.93 4.15
C SER A 376 14.48 -10.33 3.55
N GLY A 377 13.42 -10.90 2.93
CA GLY A 377 13.53 -12.21 2.31
C GLY A 377 13.94 -13.29 3.32
N ILE A 378 15.06 -13.98 3.07
CA ILE A 378 15.67 -14.93 4.00
C ILE A 378 16.90 -14.41 4.75
N SER A 379 17.32 -13.15 4.54
CA SER A 379 18.60 -12.64 5.06
C SER A 379 18.72 -12.73 6.59
N LEU A 380 17.61 -12.49 7.29
CA LEU A 380 17.54 -12.61 8.76
C LEU A 380 17.48 -14.05 9.26
N ILE A 381 17.32 -15.02 8.35
CA ILE A 381 17.16 -16.45 8.66
C ILE A 381 18.45 -17.21 8.35
N THR A 382 19.18 -16.82 7.31
CA THR A 382 20.45 -17.44 6.91
C THR A 382 21.43 -17.63 8.08
N PRO A 383 21.57 -16.71 9.06
CA PRO A 383 22.42 -16.93 10.23
C PRO A 383 21.95 -18.08 11.15
N HIS A 384 20.65 -18.40 11.16
CA HIS A 384 20.05 -19.48 11.95
C HIS A 384 19.98 -20.80 11.18
N LEU A 385 19.75 -20.73 9.87
CA LEU A 385 19.65 -21.86 8.95
C LEU A 385 20.57 -21.62 7.73
N PRO A 386 21.87 -21.95 7.84
CA PRO A 386 22.85 -21.64 6.79
C PRO A 386 22.57 -22.31 5.44
N GLU A 387 21.82 -23.42 5.43
CA GLU A 387 21.36 -24.04 4.18
C GLU A 387 20.36 -23.15 3.40
N LEU A 388 19.69 -22.22 4.09
CA LEU A 388 18.80 -21.23 3.50
C LEU A 388 19.62 -19.99 3.20
N ASN A 389 20.24 -19.97 2.02
CA ASN A 389 21.02 -18.83 1.54
C ASN A 389 20.75 -18.56 0.06
N ASP A 390 21.42 -17.58 -0.50
CA ASP A 390 21.16 -17.12 -1.86
C ASP A 390 21.60 -18.09 -2.98
N SER A 391 22.34 -19.15 -2.66
CA SER A 391 22.68 -20.21 -3.62
C SER A 391 21.48 -21.08 -4.01
N ILE A 392 20.46 -21.15 -3.14
CA ILE A 392 19.20 -21.87 -3.42
C ILE A 392 18.14 -20.94 -4.02
N ALA A 393 18.55 -19.85 -4.66
CA ALA A 393 17.62 -18.98 -5.38
C ALA A 393 16.83 -19.78 -6.42
N ALA A 394 15.51 -19.64 -6.41
CA ALA A 394 14.64 -20.37 -7.32
C ALA A 394 14.82 -19.86 -8.75
N THR A 395 15.03 -20.78 -9.70
CA THR A 395 15.12 -20.46 -11.12
C THR A 395 13.73 -20.41 -11.74
N CYS A 396 13.43 -19.32 -12.46
CA CYS A 396 12.19 -19.20 -13.22
C CYS A 396 12.26 -20.07 -14.49
N GLU A 397 11.25 -20.92 -14.71
CA GLU A 397 11.08 -21.63 -15.97
C GLU A 397 10.34 -20.71 -16.96
N GLU A 398 11.08 -20.00 -17.82
CA GLU A 398 10.53 -18.95 -18.70
C GLU A 398 9.44 -19.43 -19.66
N GLY A 399 9.48 -20.70 -20.09
CA GLY A 399 8.44 -21.30 -20.94
C GLY A 399 7.14 -21.62 -20.20
N SER A 400 7.17 -21.60 -18.86
CA SER A 400 6.10 -22.12 -18.01
C SER A 400 5.27 -20.98 -17.39
N PRO A 401 3.92 -21.09 -17.35
CA PRO A 401 3.06 -20.12 -16.70
C PRO A 401 3.51 -19.86 -15.26
N LEU A 402 3.60 -18.59 -14.88
CA LEU A 402 4.07 -18.13 -13.56
C LEU A 402 5.39 -18.79 -13.11
N CYS A 403 6.37 -18.88 -14.01
CA CYS A 403 7.72 -19.39 -13.77
C CYS A 403 7.80 -20.87 -13.35
N GLY A 404 6.72 -21.64 -13.51
CA GLY A 404 6.70 -23.03 -13.07
C GLY A 404 6.46 -23.20 -11.57
N PHE A 405 5.86 -22.22 -10.88
CA PHE A 405 5.62 -22.29 -9.43
C PHE A 405 4.13 -22.19 -9.06
N PRO A 406 3.69 -22.91 -8.00
CA PRO A 406 2.31 -22.93 -7.54
C PRO A 406 1.94 -21.69 -6.72
N TRP A 407 1.67 -20.59 -7.40
CA TRP A 407 1.17 -19.35 -6.80
C TRP A 407 -0.32 -19.43 -6.42
N ILE A 408 -0.64 -19.24 -5.14
CA ILE A 408 -2.04 -19.14 -4.68
C ILE A 408 -2.78 -17.91 -5.24
N LEU A 409 -2.05 -16.85 -5.56
CA LEU A 409 -2.53 -15.61 -6.16
C LEU A 409 -1.50 -15.12 -7.18
N PRO A 410 -1.90 -14.38 -8.22
CA PRO A 410 -0.98 -13.88 -9.25
C PRO A 410 -0.18 -12.67 -8.76
N VAL A 411 0.62 -12.88 -7.71
CA VAL A 411 1.44 -11.87 -7.00
C VAL A 411 2.93 -12.07 -7.22
N ASN A 412 3.33 -12.88 -8.19
CA ASN A 412 4.73 -13.18 -8.46
C ASN A 412 5.57 -11.91 -8.70
N SER A 413 4.96 -10.84 -9.25
CA SER A 413 5.59 -9.53 -9.45
C SER A 413 5.88 -8.74 -8.17
N PHE A 414 5.50 -9.24 -6.99
CA PHE A 414 5.87 -8.64 -5.69
C PHE A 414 7.10 -9.29 -5.07
N PHE A 415 7.58 -10.40 -5.64
CA PHE A 415 8.71 -11.15 -5.15
C PHE A 415 9.84 -11.12 -6.17
N GLY A 416 10.84 -10.26 -5.93
CA GLY A 416 12.02 -10.20 -6.81
C GLY A 416 12.95 -11.38 -6.64
N LYS A 417 12.80 -12.09 -5.52
CA LYS A 417 13.55 -13.31 -5.23
C LYS A 417 12.71 -14.28 -4.41
N THR A 418 12.79 -15.54 -4.78
CA THR A 418 12.24 -16.69 -4.04
C THR A 418 13.31 -17.77 -3.96
N TRP A 419 13.14 -18.75 -3.07
CA TRP A 419 14.17 -19.77 -2.82
C TRP A 419 13.58 -21.17 -2.93
N TYR A 420 14.34 -22.12 -3.43
CA TYR A 420 13.91 -23.49 -3.68
C TYR A 420 14.95 -24.47 -3.12
N LEU A 421 14.59 -25.14 -2.02
CA LEU A 421 15.41 -26.15 -1.36
C LEU A 421 15.03 -27.54 -1.87
N PRO A 422 15.90 -28.26 -2.60
CA PRO A 422 15.58 -29.60 -3.10
C PRO A 422 15.19 -30.57 -1.98
N ALA A 423 14.14 -31.36 -2.19
CA ALA A 423 13.65 -32.33 -1.21
C ALA A 423 12.95 -33.52 -1.90
N PRO A 424 12.84 -34.69 -1.24
CA PRO A 424 12.19 -35.87 -1.82
C PRO A 424 10.75 -35.62 -2.29
N ALA A 425 10.33 -36.26 -3.37
CA ALA A 425 8.99 -36.11 -3.93
C ALA A 425 7.88 -36.44 -2.93
N ILE A 426 6.85 -35.58 -2.89
CA ILE A 426 5.63 -35.85 -2.11
C ILE A 426 4.72 -36.80 -2.88
N THR A 427 3.94 -37.63 -2.18
CA THR A 427 2.91 -38.47 -2.81
C THR A 427 1.60 -38.25 -2.06
N PRO A 428 0.77 -37.27 -2.50
CA PRO A 428 -0.53 -37.03 -1.87
C PRO A 428 -1.41 -38.28 -1.96
N ARG A 429 -2.18 -38.57 -0.91
CA ARG A 429 -3.12 -39.70 -0.89
C ARG A 429 -4.18 -39.58 -1.98
N ASN A 430 -4.60 -38.35 -2.25
CA ASN A 430 -5.50 -38.02 -3.34
C ASN A 430 -4.72 -37.23 -4.41
N PRO A 431 -4.04 -37.92 -5.34
CA PRO A 431 -3.32 -37.26 -6.41
C PRO A 431 -4.29 -36.61 -7.39
N VAL A 432 -3.87 -35.47 -7.95
CA VAL A 432 -4.60 -34.81 -9.02
C VAL A 432 -4.74 -35.72 -10.24
N ARG A 433 -5.92 -35.74 -10.82
CA ARG A 433 -6.22 -36.37 -12.11
C ARG A 433 -6.67 -35.28 -13.07
N PHE A 434 -5.93 -35.14 -14.16
CA PHE A 434 -6.24 -34.20 -15.23
C PHE A 434 -6.37 -34.97 -16.54
N GLN A 435 -7.46 -34.70 -17.26
CA GLN A 435 -7.77 -35.37 -18.51
C GLN A 435 -8.30 -34.38 -19.54
N LEU A 436 -7.81 -34.51 -20.78
CA LEU A 436 -8.43 -33.90 -21.95
C LEU A 436 -9.57 -34.81 -22.42
N LEU A 437 -10.80 -34.33 -22.30
CA LEU A 437 -12.01 -35.08 -22.68
C LEU A 437 -12.30 -34.99 -24.18
N SER A 438 -12.16 -33.80 -24.77
CA SER A 438 -12.38 -33.60 -26.21
C SER A 438 -11.51 -32.50 -26.79
N LYS A 439 -11.14 -32.68 -28.06
CA LYS A 439 -10.48 -31.69 -28.92
C LYS A 439 -11.31 -31.57 -30.20
N GLU A 440 -12.06 -30.49 -30.32
CA GLU A 440 -13.00 -30.27 -31.41
C GLU A 440 -12.56 -29.07 -32.24
N GLN A 441 -12.46 -29.23 -33.56
CA GLN A 441 -12.28 -28.11 -34.47
C GLN A 441 -13.67 -27.54 -34.78
N THR A 442 -13.86 -26.26 -34.46
CA THR A 442 -15.12 -25.55 -34.69
C THR A 442 -15.19 -25.00 -36.11
N GLN A 443 -16.37 -24.56 -36.53
CA GLN A 443 -16.64 -24.07 -37.89
C GLN A 443 -15.88 -22.78 -38.27
N TRP A 444 -15.24 -22.10 -37.31
CA TRP A 444 -14.52 -20.84 -37.53
C TRP A 444 -13.00 -20.95 -37.32
N ASP A 445 -12.44 -22.13 -37.58
CA ASP A 445 -11.01 -22.44 -37.36
C ASP A 445 -10.53 -22.26 -35.92
N SER A 446 -11.43 -22.19 -34.94
CA SER A 446 -11.07 -22.33 -33.52
C SER A 446 -10.99 -23.80 -33.11
N THR A 447 -10.05 -24.11 -32.24
CA THR A 447 -9.94 -25.40 -31.55
C THR A 447 -10.50 -25.28 -30.14
N LYS A 448 -11.51 -26.08 -29.82
CA LYS A 448 -12.10 -26.17 -28.50
C LYS A 448 -11.53 -27.37 -27.75
N LEU A 449 -10.97 -27.12 -26.57
CA LEU A 449 -10.41 -28.13 -25.67
C LEU A 449 -11.29 -28.23 -24.43
N THR A 450 -11.76 -29.44 -24.12
CA THR A 450 -12.59 -29.72 -22.94
C THR A 450 -11.81 -30.57 -21.96
N PHE A 451 -11.81 -30.19 -20.69
CA PHE A 451 -11.01 -30.80 -19.63
C PHE A 451 -11.86 -31.27 -18.46
N GLU A 452 -11.35 -32.31 -17.78
CA GLU A 452 -11.80 -32.74 -16.47
C GLU A 452 -10.63 -32.71 -15.49
N VAL A 453 -10.89 -32.13 -14.31
CA VAL A 453 -9.95 -32.11 -13.20
C VAL A 453 -10.60 -32.69 -11.95
N ILE A 454 -9.90 -33.61 -11.30
CA ILE A 454 -10.20 -34.06 -9.93
C ILE A 454 -8.95 -33.79 -9.10
N GLY A 455 -9.07 -32.96 -8.07
CA GLY A 455 -7.92 -32.52 -7.28
C GLY A 455 -8.34 -32.06 -5.88
N SER A 456 -7.51 -31.21 -5.28
CA SER A 456 -7.79 -30.67 -3.94
C SER A 456 -8.95 -29.66 -3.98
N SER A 457 -9.44 -29.28 -2.79
CA SER A 457 -10.46 -28.23 -2.63
C SER A 457 -10.02 -26.84 -3.10
N HIS A 458 -8.73 -26.64 -3.33
CA HIS A 458 -8.12 -25.37 -3.72
C HIS A 458 -7.17 -25.59 -4.88
N MET A 459 -7.66 -25.32 -6.09
CA MET A 459 -6.92 -25.49 -7.33
C MET A 459 -6.73 -24.17 -8.03
N ALA A 460 -5.65 -24.05 -8.80
CA ALA A 460 -5.44 -22.94 -9.69
C ALA A 460 -5.11 -23.45 -11.10
N LEU A 461 -5.62 -22.76 -12.10
CA LEU A 461 -5.35 -23.01 -13.51
C LEU A 461 -4.62 -21.81 -14.09
N TYR A 462 -3.45 -22.06 -14.65
CA TYR A 462 -2.68 -21.06 -15.38
C TYR A 462 -2.67 -21.39 -16.86
N LEU A 463 -2.84 -20.38 -17.70
CA LEU A 463 -2.79 -20.53 -19.15
C LEU A 463 -1.80 -19.52 -19.72
N ARG A 464 -0.87 -20.01 -20.54
CA ARG A 464 0.01 -19.18 -21.37
C ARG A 464 -0.22 -19.52 -22.83
N LEU A 465 -0.68 -18.55 -23.59
CA LEU A 465 -0.87 -18.70 -25.03
C LEU A 465 0.49 -18.65 -25.74
N HIS A 466 0.67 -19.52 -26.72
CA HIS A 466 1.85 -19.46 -27.59
C HIS A 466 1.67 -18.37 -28.65
N GLN A 467 2.79 -17.92 -29.21
CA GLN A 467 2.76 -16.93 -30.29
C GLN A 467 1.87 -17.39 -31.44
N GLY A 468 1.02 -16.49 -31.94
CA GLY A 468 0.04 -16.79 -32.99
C GLY A 468 -1.25 -17.45 -32.51
N SER A 469 -1.40 -17.73 -31.20
CA SER A 469 -2.63 -18.26 -30.60
C SER A 469 -3.36 -17.21 -29.76
N THR A 470 -4.68 -17.17 -29.87
CA THR A 470 -5.54 -16.25 -29.11
C THR A 470 -6.66 -17.02 -28.41
N LEU A 471 -6.97 -16.66 -27.16
CA LEU A 471 -8.08 -17.24 -26.41
C LEU A 471 -9.35 -16.48 -26.74
N SER A 472 -10.30 -17.12 -27.44
CA SER A 472 -11.56 -16.46 -27.84
C SER A 472 -12.59 -16.46 -26.72
N THR A 473 -12.79 -17.63 -26.11
CA THR A 473 -13.94 -17.93 -25.25
C THR A 473 -13.59 -19.08 -24.31
N TRP A 474 -14.28 -19.15 -23.17
CA TRP A 474 -14.08 -20.20 -22.17
C TRP A 474 -15.36 -20.44 -21.37
N SER A 475 -15.41 -21.53 -20.61
CA SER A 475 -16.50 -21.82 -19.66
C SER A 475 -16.29 -21.25 -18.26
N LEU A 476 -15.19 -20.55 -18.02
CA LEU A 476 -14.73 -20.15 -16.69
C LEU A 476 -15.28 -18.79 -16.22
N GLY A 477 -16.09 -18.13 -17.03
CA GLY A 477 -16.78 -16.89 -16.67
C GLY A 477 -17.51 -16.23 -17.83
N ASN A 478 -18.40 -15.29 -17.52
CA ASN A 478 -19.28 -14.62 -18.50
C ASN A 478 -18.65 -13.40 -19.21
N GLY A 479 -17.32 -13.24 -19.13
CA GLY A 479 -16.59 -12.10 -19.71
C GLY A 479 -15.40 -12.53 -20.57
N THR A 480 -14.85 -11.59 -21.33
CA THR A 480 -13.61 -11.80 -22.08
C THR A 480 -12.47 -12.16 -21.11
N PRO A 481 -11.76 -13.27 -21.32
CA PRO A 481 -10.60 -13.63 -20.51
C PRO A 481 -9.63 -12.46 -20.38
N VAL A 482 -9.33 -12.04 -19.16
CA VAL A 482 -8.38 -10.95 -18.92
C VAL A 482 -7.01 -11.54 -18.70
N VAL A 483 -6.09 -11.24 -19.61
CA VAL A 483 -4.68 -11.61 -19.47
C VAL A 483 -4.00 -10.71 -18.45
N ASN A 484 -3.12 -11.26 -17.62
CA ASN A 484 -2.27 -10.45 -16.79
C ASN A 484 -1.27 -9.68 -17.67
N SER A 485 -1.37 -8.35 -17.69
CA SER A 485 -0.53 -7.48 -18.52
C SER A 485 0.97 -7.56 -18.20
N LEU A 486 1.34 -8.06 -17.02
CA LEU A 486 2.74 -8.20 -16.61
C LEU A 486 3.42 -9.43 -17.22
N ASN A 487 2.73 -10.57 -17.25
CA ASN A 487 3.36 -11.86 -17.60
C ASN A 487 2.73 -12.55 -18.82
N GLY A 488 1.61 -12.04 -19.34
CA GLY A 488 0.88 -12.69 -20.44
C GLY A 488 0.11 -13.96 -20.03
N ASP A 489 0.02 -14.25 -18.73
CA ASP A 489 -0.65 -15.44 -18.20
C ASP A 489 -2.09 -15.14 -17.79
N TYR A 490 -2.99 -16.11 -18.05
CA TYR A 490 -4.32 -16.14 -17.44
C TYR A 490 -4.25 -16.93 -16.14
N PHE A 491 -4.99 -16.47 -15.13
CA PHE A 491 -5.03 -17.07 -13.81
C PHE A 491 -6.48 -17.29 -13.40
N VAL A 492 -6.83 -18.53 -13.08
CA VAL A 492 -8.14 -18.90 -12.53
C VAL A 492 -7.92 -19.65 -11.23
N TYR A 493 -8.57 -19.19 -10.17
CA TYR A 493 -8.56 -19.88 -8.88
C TYR A 493 -9.92 -20.52 -8.65
N TYR A 494 -9.92 -21.82 -8.42
CA TYR A 494 -11.12 -22.62 -8.21
C TYR A 494 -11.10 -23.21 -6.80
N THR A 495 -12.13 -22.86 -6.02
CA THR A 495 -12.33 -23.39 -4.68
C THR A 495 -13.70 -24.03 -4.56
N HIS A 496 -13.76 -25.12 -3.79
CA HIS A 496 -15.01 -25.83 -3.54
C HIS A 496 -15.04 -26.45 -2.13
N GLY A 497 -16.23 -26.82 -1.67
CA GLY A 497 -16.39 -27.59 -0.43
C GLY A 497 -15.85 -29.03 -0.55
N LEU A 498 -15.76 -29.76 0.56
CA LEU A 498 -15.17 -31.11 0.60
C LEU A 498 -15.86 -32.11 -0.34
N HIS A 499 -17.14 -31.91 -0.64
CA HIS A 499 -17.91 -32.71 -1.58
C HIS A 499 -18.20 -31.88 -2.83
N ALA A 500 -17.45 -32.13 -3.90
CA ALA A 500 -17.69 -31.53 -5.20
C ALA A 500 -17.60 -32.57 -6.31
N ARG A 501 -18.28 -32.29 -7.42
CA ARG A 501 -18.14 -33.05 -8.66
C ARG A 501 -16.80 -32.73 -9.31
N PRO A 502 -16.29 -33.59 -10.21
CA PRO A 502 -15.14 -33.27 -11.04
C PRO A 502 -15.31 -31.89 -11.70
N TRP A 503 -14.23 -31.12 -11.75
CA TRP A 503 -14.25 -29.80 -12.33
C TRP A 503 -14.15 -29.92 -13.86
N HIS A 504 -15.27 -29.67 -14.52
CA HIS A 504 -15.36 -29.65 -15.98
C HIS A 504 -15.28 -28.22 -16.51
N PHE A 505 -14.36 -27.97 -17.44
CA PHE A 505 -14.26 -26.69 -18.12
C PHE A 505 -13.76 -26.85 -19.56
N TRP A 506 -13.97 -25.83 -20.38
CA TRP A 506 -13.45 -25.78 -21.73
C TRP A 506 -12.87 -24.40 -22.06
N ILE A 507 -11.92 -24.39 -22.99
CA ILE A 507 -11.33 -23.19 -23.58
C ILE A 507 -11.38 -23.31 -25.10
N GLU A 508 -11.51 -22.19 -25.79
CA GLU A 508 -11.54 -22.11 -27.24
C GLU A 508 -10.42 -21.19 -27.73
N LEU A 509 -9.57 -21.74 -28.59
CA LEU A 509 -8.35 -21.10 -29.07
C LEU A 509 -8.45 -20.88 -30.58
N LYS A 510 -8.03 -19.71 -31.04
CA LYS A 510 -7.83 -19.42 -32.47
C LYS A 510 -6.34 -19.35 -32.75
N ALA A 511 -5.86 -20.20 -33.64
CA ALA A 511 -4.48 -20.22 -34.09
C ALA A 511 -4.40 -19.59 -35.49
N SER A 512 -3.51 -18.61 -35.66
CA SER A 512 -3.27 -17.99 -36.97
C SER A 512 -2.40 -18.86 -37.87
N ASP A 513 -1.57 -19.74 -37.29
CA ASP A 513 -0.66 -20.66 -37.99
C ASP A 513 -0.55 -21.99 -37.22
N LYS A 514 -0.26 -23.09 -37.94
CA LYS A 514 0.05 -24.40 -37.33
C LYS A 514 1.44 -24.36 -36.68
N SER A 515 1.52 -23.82 -35.47
CA SER A 515 2.74 -23.83 -34.65
C SER A 515 3.14 -25.26 -34.30
N THR A 516 4.42 -25.61 -34.50
CA THR A 516 5.00 -26.90 -34.07
C THR A 516 5.19 -26.99 -32.55
N LYS A 517 5.01 -25.89 -31.82
CA LYS A 517 5.17 -25.82 -30.35
C LYS A 517 3.86 -25.97 -29.57
N GLY A 518 2.74 -26.28 -30.24
CA GLY A 518 1.40 -26.23 -29.63
C GLY A 518 0.83 -24.81 -29.57
N MET A 519 -0.44 -24.71 -29.19
CA MET A 519 -1.23 -23.48 -29.09
C MET A 519 -1.21 -22.86 -27.69
N VAL A 520 -1.17 -23.70 -26.65
CA VAL A 520 -1.27 -23.24 -25.25
C VAL A 520 -0.44 -24.14 -24.33
N THR A 521 0.20 -23.51 -23.34
CA THR A 521 0.71 -24.20 -22.15
C THR A 521 -0.28 -23.99 -21.00
N LEU A 522 -0.78 -25.10 -20.46
CA LEU A 522 -1.71 -25.14 -19.34
C LEU A 522 -0.98 -25.70 -18.12
N ALA A 523 -1.05 -25.00 -17.00
CA ALA A 523 -0.56 -25.52 -15.72
C ALA A 523 -1.71 -25.64 -14.72
N LEU A 524 -1.84 -26.82 -14.13
CA LEU A 524 -2.78 -27.11 -13.07
C LEU A 524 -2.02 -27.18 -11.74
N VAL A 525 -2.49 -26.41 -10.78
CA VAL A 525 -1.90 -26.30 -9.45
C VAL A 525 -2.90 -26.77 -8.42
N ASN A 526 -2.43 -27.60 -7.49
CA ASN A 526 -3.22 -28.04 -6.35
C ASN A 526 -2.55 -27.57 -5.07
N HIS A 527 -3.34 -27.01 -4.17
CA HIS A 527 -2.92 -26.65 -2.82
C HIS A 527 -3.62 -27.53 -1.80
N TYR A 528 -2.86 -28.23 -0.97
CA TYR A 528 -3.38 -29.06 0.11
C TYR A 528 -3.34 -28.28 1.42
N PHE A 529 -4.31 -27.39 1.67
CA PHE A 529 -4.28 -26.53 2.86
C PHE A 529 -4.66 -27.21 4.18
N PHE A 530 -5.26 -28.39 4.13
CA PHE A 530 -5.75 -29.10 5.31
C PHE A 530 -5.77 -30.60 5.09
N GLY A 531 -5.91 -31.35 6.18
CA GLY A 531 -5.94 -32.81 6.18
C GLY A 531 -4.54 -33.43 6.19
N GLU A 532 -4.45 -34.75 6.00
CA GLU A 532 -3.19 -35.50 6.09
C GLU A 532 -2.20 -35.11 4.98
N ASP A 533 -2.68 -34.66 3.82
CA ASP A 533 -1.84 -34.22 2.71
C ASP A 533 -1.25 -32.82 2.92
N GLN A 534 -1.67 -32.07 3.96
CA GLN A 534 -1.19 -30.70 4.19
C GLN A 534 0.31 -30.62 4.47
N MET A 535 0.87 -31.59 5.18
CA MET A 535 2.21 -31.50 5.74
C MET A 535 3.03 -32.74 5.37
N SER A 536 4.25 -32.54 4.85
CA SER A 536 5.23 -33.62 4.69
C SER A 536 6.18 -33.67 5.89
N SER A 537 6.86 -34.81 6.08
CA SER A 537 7.87 -34.96 7.13
C SER A 537 9.04 -33.99 6.98
N GLN A 538 9.52 -33.74 5.76
CA GLN A 538 10.61 -32.79 5.50
C GLN A 538 10.19 -31.35 5.74
N LEU A 539 8.96 -30.98 5.33
CA LEU A 539 8.41 -29.66 5.61
C LEU A 539 8.27 -29.45 7.12
N HIS A 540 7.72 -30.44 7.83
CA HIS A 540 7.59 -30.40 9.29
C HIS A 540 8.94 -30.25 10.00
N ALA A 541 9.93 -31.08 9.63
CA ALA A 541 11.28 -31.03 10.20
C ALA A 541 11.99 -29.69 9.95
N LEU A 542 11.75 -29.05 8.80
CA LEU A 542 12.27 -27.72 8.52
C LEU A 542 11.58 -26.65 9.40
N LEU A 543 10.25 -26.74 9.57
CA LEU A 543 9.46 -25.80 10.37
C LEU A 543 9.89 -25.77 11.85
N GLU A 544 10.22 -26.93 12.44
CA GLU A 544 10.66 -27.01 13.84
C GLU A 544 11.97 -26.26 14.13
N ARG A 545 12.77 -25.98 13.10
CA ARG A 545 14.06 -25.30 13.23
C ARG A 545 13.97 -23.79 13.03
N PHE A 546 12.80 -23.27 12.64
CA PHE A 546 12.63 -21.83 12.48
C PHE A 546 12.61 -21.11 13.84
N PRO A 547 13.23 -19.93 13.94
CA PRO A 547 13.09 -19.06 15.09
C PRO A 547 11.63 -18.74 15.46
N SER A 548 11.36 -18.57 16.76
CA SER A 548 10.02 -18.32 17.32
C SER A 548 9.33 -17.03 16.82
N TRP A 549 10.11 -16.06 16.32
CA TRP A 549 9.59 -14.81 15.77
C TRP A 549 9.12 -14.95 14.30
N ILE A 550 9.15 -16.15 13.75
CA ILE A 550 8.66 -16.47 12.40
C ILE A 550 7.33 -17.19 12.51
N CYS A 551 6.37 -16.75 11.72
CA CYS A 551 5.08 -17.38 11.52
C CYS A 551 5.06 -17.97 10.10
N PRO A 552 5.44 -19.25 9.94
CA PRO A 552 5.40 -19.91 8.65
C PRO A 552 3.97 -20.32 8.31
N LEU A 553 3.53 -19.95 7.11
CA LEU A 553 2.35 -20.51 6.47
C LEU A 553 2.84 -21.62 5.54
N SER A 554 2.45 -22.86 5.83
CA SER A 554 3.03 -24.02 5.18
C SER A 554 2.00 -25.05 4.76
N TRP A 555 2.20 -25.60 3.56
CA TRP A 555 1.35 -26.64 2.99
C TRP A 555 2.11 -27.40 1.88
N THR A 556 1.57 -28.52 1.40
CA THR A 556 2.09 -29.18 0.20
C THR A 556 1.34 -28.72 -1.06
N SER A 557 1.99 -28.76 -2.22
CA SER A 557 1.35 -28.39 -3.50
C SER A 557 1.86 -29.23 -4.67
N THR A 558 1.09 -29.31 -5.75
CA THR A 558 1.60 -29.85 -7.03
C THR A 558 1.47 -28.81 -8.13
N TYR A 559 2.41 -28.84 -9.07
CA TYR A 559 2.39 -28.05 -10.29
C TYR A 559 2.53 -29.00 -11.48
N ASP A 560 1.48 -29.08 -12.30
CA ASP A 560 1.36 -30.01 -13.41
C ASP A 560 1.14 -29.27 -14.71
N GLN A 561 2.15 -29.22 -15.56
CA GLN A 561 2.12 -28.50 -16.82
C GLN A 561 1.95 -29.44 -18.02
N PHE A 562 1.11 -29.02 -18.97
CA PHE A 562 0.80 -29.71 -20.22
C PHE A 562 0.79 -28.72 -21.39
N ILE A 563 1.21 -29.17 -22.56
CA ILE A 563 1.23 -28.38 -23.81
C ILE A 563 0.23 -29.00 -24.79
N PHE A 564 -0.63 -28.19 -25.43
CA PHE A 564 -1.71 -28.66 -26.31
C PHE A 564 -1.76 -27.99 -27.68
#